data_AF-A0A4P9XX09-F1
#
_entry.id   AF-A0A4P9XX09-F1
#
_cell.length_a   1.000
_cell.length_b   1.000
_cell.length_c   1.000
_cell.angle_alpha   90.00
_cell.angle_beta   90.00
_cell.angle_gamma   90.00
#
_symmetry.space_group_name_H-M   'P 1'
#
loop_
_entity.id
_entity.type
_entity.pdbx_description
1 polymer ?
#
loop_
_entity_poly.entity_id
_entity_poly.type
_entity_poly.pdbx_seq_one_letter_code
_entity_poly.pdbx_strand_id
1 'polypeptide(L)' 'CGMLFSRLHNLKTHRLIHFDIRPYECGQCTHRFRRKHDLERHLVAHAGLKPYVCVACGKGFTRMDALNKH' A
#
# COMPACT_ATOMS: atom_id res chain seq x y z
N CYS A 1 12.85 -3.72 18.79
CA CYS A 1 11.62 -2.90 18.64
C CYS A 1 10.46 -3.33 19.55
N GLY A 2 10.52 -4.45 20.28
CA GLY A 2 9.48 -4.83 21.27
C GLY A 2 8.08 -5.14 20.71
N MET A 3 7.91 -5.15 19.38
CA MET A 3 6.60 -5.35 18.76
C MET A 3 6.16 -6.81 18.86
N LEU A 4 4.92 -7.01 19.32
CA LEU A 4 4.28 -8.33 19.38
C LEU A 4 3.30 -8.49 18.22
N PHE A 5 3.18 -9.72 17.71
CA PHE A 5 2.32 -10.04 16.57
C PHE A 5 1.49 -11.29 16.87
N SER A 6 0.18 -11.21 16.66
CA SER A 6 -0.73 -12.35 16.78
C SER A 6 -0.71 -13.28 15.56
N ARG A 7 -0.09 -12.87 14.45
CA ARG A 7 -0.01 -13.64 13.19
C ARG A 7 1.43 -13.73 12.71
N LEU A 8 1.87 -14.95 12.36
CA LEU A 8 3.22 -15.22 11.85
C LEU A 8 3.54 -14.43 10.58
N HIS A 9 2.59 -14.31 9.65
CA HIS A 9 2.77 -13.50 8.44
C HIS A 9 3.12 -12.05 8.77
N ASN A 10 2.44 -11.44 9.74
CA ASN A 10 2.69 -10.06 10.13
C ASN A 10 4.09 -9.89 10.74
N LEU A 11 4.53 -10.85 11.57
CA LEU A 11 5.89 -10.87 12.10
C LEU A 11 6.94 -10.99 10.98
N LYS A 12 6.74 -11.90 10.02
CA LYS A 12 7.64 -12.08 8.87
C LYS A 12 7.77 -10.79 8.05
N THR A 13 6.65 -10.15 7.72
CA THR A 13 6.64 -8.87 7.02
C THR A 13 7.27 -7.74 7.86
N HIS A 14 7.03 -7.71 9.18
CA HIS A 14 7.66 -6.72 10.06
C HIS A 14 9.17 -6.85 10.09
N ARG A 15 9.70 -8.09 10.11
CA ARG A 15 11.15 -8.34 10.10
C ARG A 15 11.86 -7.70 8.91
N LEU A 16 11.18 -7.58 7.76
CA LEU A 16 11.73 -6.92 6.57
C LEU A 16 12.09 -5.44 6.81
N ILE A 17 11.52 -4.79 7.83
CA ILE A 17 11.87 -3.42 8.20
C ILE A 17 13.29 -3.34 8.76
N HIS A 18 13.69 -4.30 9.60
CA HIS A 18 15.01 -4.31 10.24
C HIS A 18 16.15 -4.54 9.26
N PHE A 19 15.88 -5.22 8.15
CA PHE A 19 16.87 -5.49 7.10
C PHE A 19 16.72 -4.58 5.87
N ASP A 20 15.78 -3.62 5.92
CA ASP A 20 15.33 -2.80 4.79
C ASP A 20 15.02 -3.59 3.50
N ILE A 21 14.59 -4.85 3.65
CA ILE A 21 14.26 -5.70 2.50
C ILE A 21 12.90 -5.27 1.95
N ARG A 22 12.84 -5.04 0.65
CA ARG A 22 11.63 -4.67 -0.09
C ARG A 22 11.50 -5.59 -1.30
N PRO A 23 10.88 -6.77 -1.13
CA PRO A 23 10.92 -7.81 -2.16
C PRO A 23 10.01 -7.53 -3.36
N TYR A 24 9.11 -6.55 -3.25
CA TYR A 24 8.17 -6.20 -4.31
C TYR A 24 8.62 -4.93 -5.00
N GLU A 25 8.93 -5.00 -6.28
CA GLU A 25 9.44 -3.89 -7.07
C GLU A 25 8.39 -3.42 -8.09
N CYS A 26 8.33 -2.12 -8.32
CA CYS A 26 7.52 -1.57 -9.39
C CYS A 26 8.25 -1.75 -10.72
N GLY A 27 7.58 -2.32 -11.72
CA GLY A 27 8.16 -2.43 -13.08
C GLY A 27 8.19 -1.10 -13.85
N GLN A 28 7.54 -0.05 -13.34
CA GLN A 28 7.39 1.24 -14.02
C GLN A 28 8.24 2.37 -13.38
N CYS A 29 8.81 2.15 -12.20
CA CYS A 29 9.65 3.12 -11.51
C CYS A 29 10.56 2.41 -10.49
N THR A 30 11.46 3.14 -9.83
CA THR A 30 12.44 2.57 -8.89
C THR A 30 11.86 2.24 -7.49
N HIS A 31 10.55 2.41 -7.29
CA HIS A 31 9.93 2.20 -5.99
C HIS A 31 9.81 0.72 -5.63
N ARG A 32 10.14 0.39 -4.37
CA ARG A 32 10.05 -0.96 -3.81
C ARG A 32 9.25 -0.99 -2.50
N PHE A 33 8.53 -2.09 -2.29
CA PHE A 33 7.54 -2.28 -1.23
C PHE A 33 7.82 -3.55 -0.41
N ARG A 34 7.40 -3.54 0.86
CA ARG A 34 7.51 -4.69 1.77
C ARG A 34 6.32 -5.66 1.68
N ARG A 35 5.21 -5.22 1.07
CA ARG A 35 3.97 -5.99 0.93
C ARG A 35 3.46 -5.91 -0.50
N LYS A 36 2.87 -7.00 -0.98
CA LYS A 36 2.28 -7.08 -2.32
C LYS A 36 1.14 -6.07 -2.53
N HIS A 37 0.22 -5.96 -1.56
CA HIS A 37 -0.91 -5.01 -1.66
C HIS A 37 -0.46 -3.53 -1.71
N ASP A 38 0.70 -3.21 -1.13
CA ASP A 38 1.24 -1.85 -1.21
C ASP A 38 1.73 -1.54 -2.64
N LEU A 39 2.35 -2.52 -3.33
CA LEU A 39 2.72 -2.42 -4.74
C LEU A 39 1.47 -2.36 -5.63
N GLU A 40 0.49 -3.22 -5.43
CA GLU A 40 -0.76 -3.22 -6.20
C GLU A 40 -1.47 -1.86 -6.11
N ARG A 41 -1.59 -1.30 -4.90
CA ARG A 41 -2.13 0.06 -4.70
C ARG A 41 -1.29 1.14 -5.38
N HIS A 42 0.03 1.00 -5.38
CA HIS A 42 0.90 1.93 -6.08
C HIS A 42 0.70 1.87 -7.61
N LEU A 43 0.48 0.69 -8.18
CA LEU A 43 0.21 0.53 -9.61
C LEU A 43 -1.12 1.16 -10.05
N VAL A 44 -2.13 1.20 -9.17
CA VAL A 44 -3.38 1.94 -9.42
C VAL A 44 -3.11 3.42 -9.68
N ALA A 45 -2.14 4.01 -8.97
CA ALA A 45 -1.76 5.41 -9.17
C ALA A 45 -1.06 5.63 -10.52
N HIS A 46 -0.23 4.68 -10.96
CA HIS A 46 0.37 4.72 -12.30
C HIS A 46 -0.69 4.67 -13.41
N ALA A 47 -1.73 3.85 -13.23
CA ALA A 47 -2.85 3.77 -14.17
C ALA A 47 -3.79 4.98 -14.13
N GLY A 48 -3.56 5.95 -13.23
CA GLY A 48 -4.43 7.11 -13.04
C GLY A 48 -5.84 6.76 -12.54
N LEU A 49 -6.05 5.52 -12.08
CA LEU A 49 -7.37 5.04 -11.68
C LEU A 49 -7.76 5.59 -10.31
N LYS A 50 -9.03 5.98 -10.20
CA LYS A 50 -9.63 6.48 -8.95
C LYS A 50 -10.84 5.63 -8.57
N PRO A 51 -10.60 4.39 -8.08
CA PRO A 51 -11.68 3.42 -7.85
C PRO A 51 -12.65 3.83 -6.73
N TYR A 52 -12.25 4.77 -5.86
CA TYR A 52 -13.09 5.23 -4.76
C TYR A 52 -13.64 6.61 -5.10
N VAL A 53 -14.96 6.74 -5.17
CA VAL A 53 -15.62 7.99 -5.57
C VAL A 53 -16.54 8.45 -4.46
N CYS A 54 -16.43 9.74 -4.09
CA CYS A 54 -17.39 10.36 -3.19
C CYS A 54 -18.73 10.52 -3.90
N VAL A 55 -19.77 9.88 -3.39
CA VAL A 55 -21.10 9.89 -4.01
C VAL A 55 -21.75 11.28 -3.93
N ALA A 56 -21.40 12.09 -2.93
CA ALA A 56 -21.97 13.41 -2.74
C ALA A 56 -21.42 14.48 -3.72
N CYS A 57 -20.13 14.41 -4.07
CA CYS A 57 -19.47 15.44 -4.89
C CYS A 57 -18.79 14.91 -6.16
N GLY A 58 -18.81 13.59 -6.39
CA GLY A 58 -18.19 12.95 -7.56
C GLY A 58 -16.67 12.90 -7.54
N LYS A 59 -16.01 13.39 -6.47
CA LYS A 59 -14.54 13.41 -6.40
C LYS A 59 -13.98 11.99 -6.27
N GLY A 60 -13.08 11.63 -7.18
CA GLY A 60 -12.40 10.34 -7.20
C GLY A 60 -11.07 10.32 -6.42
N PHE A 61 -10.78 9.18 -5.80
CA PHE A 61 -9.61 8.91 -4.96
C PHE A 61 -8.97 7.58 -5.35
N THR A 62 -7.64 7.53 -5.24
CA THR A 62 -6.84 6.32 -5.44
C THR A 62 -6.91 5.37 -4.23
N ARG A 63 -7.39 5.85 -3.08
CA ARG A 63 -7.42 5.10 -1.81
C ARG A 63 -8.70 5.36 -1.02
N MET A 64 -9.24 4.32 -0.39
CA MET A 64 -10.42 4.42 0.47
C MET A 64 -10.19 5.31 1.69
N ASP A 65 -9.02 5.25 2.31
CA ASP A 65 -8.72 6.09 3.48
C ASP A 65 -8.60 7.58 3.11
N ALA A 66 -8.26 7.90 1.86
CA ALA A 66 -8.30 9.26 1.35
C ALA A 66 -9.75 9.74 1.13
N LEU A 67 -10.64 8.85 0.66
CA LEU A 67 -12.08 9.13 0.58
C LEU A 67 -12.70 9.31 1.97
N ASN A 68 -12.37 8.46 2.94
CA ASN A 68 -12.94 8.54 4.30
C ASN A 68 -12.52 9.81 5.07
N LYS A 69 -11.38 10.41 4.69
CA LYS A 69 -10.90 11.68 5.28
C LYS A 69 -11.42 12.92 4.54
N HIS A 70 -11.92 12.73 3.31
CA HIS A 70 -12.42 13.79 2.45
C HIS A 70 -13.82 14.22 2.89
#